data_AF-A0A523PMH0-F1
#
_entry.id   AF-A0A523PMH0-F1
#
_cell.length_a   1.000
_cell.length_b   1.000
_cell.length_c   1.000
_cell.angle_alpha   90.00
_cell.angle_beta   90.00
_cell.angle_gamma   90.00
#
_symmetry.space_group_name_H-M   'P 1'
#
loop_
_entity.id
_entity.type
_entity.pdbx_description
1 polymer ?
#
loop_
_entity_poly.entity_id
_entity_poly.type
_entity_poly.pdbx_seq_one_letter_code
_entity_poly.pdbx_strand_id
1 'polypeptide(L)'
;MLAITFTRKAAAEIYRRLSKRLLAMASAEGQLEGQLVDLGITPTKALLSEARDLFERLLSTEHELRTTTFHAFCQEILRRFPLEAEVLPSFELLESTAELEQAAWQALEQEATRDPSRPLALAIDTLLQVGGGAI
;
A
#
# COMPACT_ATOMS: atom_id res chain seq x y z
N MET A 1 1.39 -14.44 -8.25
CA MET A 1 1.52 -13.11 -8.90
C MET A 1 1.21 -12.04 -7.86
N LEU A 2 1.98 -10.94 -7.84
CA LEU A 2 1.78 -9.81 -6.93
C LEU A 2 1.50 -8.55 -7.75
N ALA A 3 0.40 -7.87 -7.47
CA ALA A 3 0.08 -6.56 -8.02
C ALA A 3 0.04 -5.51 -6.91
N ILE A 4 0.82 -4.45 -7.07
CA ILE A 4 0.94 -3.36 -6.10
C ILE A 4 0.36 -2.09 -6.72
N THR A 5 -0.39 -1.33 -5.92
CA THR A 5 -0.95 -0.03 -6.32
C THR A 5 -0.91 0.98 -5.17
N PHE A 6 -1.41 2.20 -5.39
CA PHE A 6 -1.37 3.26 -4.39
C PHE A 6 -2.58 3.27 -3.45
N THR A 7 -3.73 2.77 -3.90
CA THR A 7 -4.97 2.87 -3.13
C THR A 7 -5.61 1.51 -2.90
N ARG A 8 -6.24 1.34 -1.74
CA ARG A 8 -7.00 0.11 -1.42
C ARG A 8 -8.12 -0.13 -2.44
N LYS A 9 -8.76 0.96 -2.90
CA LYS A 9 -9.79 0.92 -3.96
C LYS A 9 -9.24 0.36 -5.28
N ALA A 10 -8.07 0.80 -5.71
CA ALA A 10 -7.45 0.29 -6.93
C ALA A 10 -7.07 -1.19 -6.80
N ALA A 11 -6.59 -1.62 -5.63
CA ALA A 11 -6.24 -3.03 -5.40
C ALA A 11 -7.48 -3.92 -5.56
N ALA A 12 -8.58 -3.56 -4.91
CA ALA A 12 -9.86 -4.26 -5.02
C ALA A 12 -10.41 -4.24 -6.47
N GLU A 13 -10.29 -3.11 -7.17
CA GLU A 13 -10.75 -2.99 -8.56
C GLU A 13 -9.94 -3.86 -9.53
N ILE A 14 -8.62 -3.97 -9.34
CA ILE A 14 -7.76 -4.84 -10.16
C ILE A 14 -8.22 -6.30 -10.01
N TYR A 15 -8.38 -6.79 -8.78
CA TYR A 15 -8.84 -8.15 -8.52
C TYR A 15 -10.23 -8.38 -9.14
N ARG A 16 -11.18 -7.47 -8.88
CA ARG A 16 -12.55 -7.57 -9.41
C ARG A 16 -12.57 -7.65 -10.94
N ARG A 17 -11.79 -6.82 -11.63
CA ARG A 17 -11.71 -6.82 -13.10
C ARG A 17 -11.11 -8.12 -13.63
N LEU A 18 -10.08 -8.65 -12.98
CA LEU A 18 -9.49 -9.92 -13.38
C LEU A 18 -10.49 -11.06 -13.20
N SER A 19 -11.05 -11.22 -12.00
CA SER A 19 -11.99 -12.31 -11.70
C SER A 19 -13.20 -12.27 -12.62
N LYS A 20 -13.74 -11.08 -12.92
CA LYS A 20 -14.83 -10.90 -13.90
C LYS A 20 -14.42 -11.36 -15.30
N ARG A 21 -13.20 -11.05 -15.74
CA ARG A 21 -12.72 -11.46 -17.07
C ARG A 21 -12.47 -12.95 -17.16
N LEU A 22 -11.89 -13.57 -16.13
CA LEU A 22 -11.70 -15.03 -16.06
C LEU A 22 -13.04 -15.77 -16.07
N LEU A 23 -14.03 -15.30 -15.28
CA LEU A 23 -15.38 -15.87 -15.30
C LEU A 23 -16.03 -15.76 -16.67
N ALA A 24 -15.90 -14.62 -17.34
CA ALA A 24 -16.42 -14.43 -18.70
C ALA A 24 -15.76 -15.39 -19.72
N MET A 25 -14.48 -15.70 -19.56
CA MET A 25 -13.78 -16.68 -20.41
C MET A 25 -14.27 -18.10 -20.15
N ALA A 26 -14.46 -18.48 -18.89
CA ALA A 26 -14.98 -19.80 -18.50
C ALA A 26 -16.35 -20.09 -19.13
N SER A 27 -17.25 -19.10 -19.13
CA SER A 27 -18.63 -19.24 -19.63
C SER A 27 -18.82 -18.90 -21.12
N ALA A 28 -17.76 -18.63 -21.89
CA ALA A 28 -17.91 -18.14 -23.27
C ALA A 28 -18.33 -19.25 -24.25
N GLU A 29 -19.44 -19.13 -24.96
CA GLU A 29 -19.91 -20.16 -25.93
C GLU A 29 -19.40 -19.97 -27.37
N GLY A 30 -18.53 -19.00 -27.62
CA GLY A 30 -17.97 -18.76 -28.96
C GLY A 30 -17.12 -17.50 -29.12
N GLN A 31 -17.07 -16.63 -28.11
CA GLN A 31 -16.32 -15.37 -28.14
C GLN A 31 -14.87 -15.50 -27.63
N LEU A 32 -14.48 -16.67 -27.12
CA LEU A 32 -13.20 -16.84 -26.42
C LEU A 32 -12.00 -16.69 -27.36
N GLU A 33 -12.11 -17.16 -28.60
CA GLU A 33 -11.05 -17.00 -29.60
C GLU A 33 -10.75 -15.52 -29.85
N GLY A 34 -11.78 -14.70 -30.06
CA GLY A 34 -11.61 -13.25 -30.22
C GLY A 34 -10.99 -12.59 -28.99
N GLN A 35 -11.40 -12.99 -27.79
CA GLN A 35 -10.82 -12.47 -26.54
C GLN A 35 -9.33 -12.80 -26.38
N LEU A 36 -8.88 -13.97 -26.84
CA LEU A 36 -7.46 -14.33 -26.86
C LEU A 36 -6.70 -13.53 -27.92
N VAL A 37 -7.28 -13.32 -29.10
CA VAL A 37 -6.70 -12.47 -30.15
C VAL A 37 -6.54 -11.02 -29.68
N ASP A 38 -7.52 -10.46 -28.98
CA ASP A 38 -7.45 -9.13 -28.38
C ASP A 38 -6.33 -8.99 -27.34
N LEU A 39 -5.93 -10.10 -26.73
CA LEU A 39 -4.80 -10.19 -25.81
C LEU A 39 -3.46 -10.45 -26.53
N GLY A 40 -3.45 -10.52 -27.86
CA GLY A 40 -2.27 -10.82 -28.68
C GLY A 40 -1.88 -12.31 -28.67
N ILE A 41 -2.80 -13.20 -28.27
CA ILE A 41 -2.57 -14.64 -28.17
C ILE A 41 -3.20 -15.32 -29.38
N THR A 42 -2.41 -16.09 -30.14
CA THR A 42 -2.93 -16.93 -31.22
C THR A 42 -3.74 -18.09 -30.63
N PRO A 43 -5.07 -18.18 -30.89
CA PRO A 43 -5.89 -19.23 -30.28
C PRO A 43 -5.49 -20.63 -30.77
N THR A 44 -5.38 -21.57 -29.85
CA THR A 44 -5.26 -22.99 -30.13
C THR A 44 -6.30 -23.74 -29.30
N LYS A 45 -6.67 -24.96 -29.70
CA LYS A 45 -7.61 -25.78 -28.91
C LYS A 45 -7.14 -25.98 -27.47
N ALA A 46 -5.83 -26.12 -27.25
CA ALA A 46 -5.24 -26.24 -25.93
C ALA A 46 -5.39 -24.95 -25.11
N LEU A 47 -5.05 -23.79 -25.68
CA LEU A 47 -5.18 -22.49 -25.01
C LEU A 47 -6.65 -22.13 -24.71
N LEU A 48 -7.58 -22.51 -25.59
CA LEU A 48 -9.01 -22.31 -25.35
C LEU A 48 -9.50 -23.15 -24.17
N SER A 49 -9.03 -24.39 -24.03
CA SER A 49 -9.32 -25.22 -22.85
C SER A 49 -8.72 -24.59 -21.60
N GLU A 50 -7.42 -24.25 -21.63
CA GLU A 50 -6.75 -23.66 -20.48
C GLU A 50 -7.41 -22.36 -20.01
N ALA A 51 -7.77 -21.47 -20.96
CA ALA A 51 -8.42 -20.20 -20.66
C ALA A 51 -9.78 -20.36 -19.97
N ARG A 52 -10.52 -21.46 -20.24
CA ARG A 52 -11.78 -21.77 -19.55
C ARG A 52 -11.53 -22.23 -18.13
N ASP A 53 -10.48 -23.01 -17.92
CA ASP A 53 -10.14 -23.58 -16.61
C ASP A 53 -9.50 -22.54 -15.67
N LEU A 54 -9.02 -21.40 -16.19
CA LEU A 54 -8.37 -20.36 -15.38
C LEU A 54 -9.22 -19.85 -14.22
N PHE A 55 -10.54 -19.76 -14.39
CA PHE A 55 -11.41 -19.31 -13.30
C PHE A 55 -11.53 -20.37 -12.19
N GLU A 56 -11.70 -21.64 -12.55
CA GLU A 56 -11.71 -22.74 -11.59
C GLU A 56 -10.36 -22.87 -10.88
N ARG A 57 -9.25 -22.73 -11.62
CA ARG A 57 -7.91 -22.66 -11.06
C ARG A 57 -7.79 -21.51 -10.05
N LEU A 58 -8.29 -20.31 -10.38
CA LEU A 58 -8.28 -19.18 -9.45
C LEU A 58 -9.02 -19.52 -8.14
N LEU A 59 -10.18 -20.19 -8.22
CA LEU A 59 -10.99 -20.56 -7.06
C LEU A 59 -10.38 -21.68 -6.21
N SER A 60 -9.60 -22.57 -6.82
CA SER A 60 -8.99 -23.74 -6.16
C SER A 60 -7.54 -23.52 -5.72
N THR A 61 -6.94 -22.38 -6.07
CA THR A 61 -5.54 -22.10 -5.70
C THR A 61 -5.42 -21.80 -4.21
N GLU A 62 -4.54 -22.52 -3.50
CA GLU A 62 -4.25 -22.28 -2.06
C GLU A 62 -3.67 -20.88 -1.80
N HIS A 63 -2.96 -20.32 -2.77
CA HIS A 63 -2.36 -19.00 -2.73
C HIS A 63 -3.16 -18.02 -3.61
N GLU A 64 -3.86 -17.08 -2.97
CA GLU A 64 -4.66 -16.10 -3.68
C GLU A 64 -3.81 -15.19 -4.57
N LEU A 65 -4.41 -14.71 -5.67
CA LEU A 65 -3.86 -13.58 -6.38
C LEU A 65 -3.77 -12.37 -5.44
N ARG A 66 -2.55 -11.95 -5.14
CA ARG A 66 -2.33 -10.86 -4.20
C ARG A 66 -2.36 -9.50 -4.89
N THR A 67 -3.42 -8.74 -4.64
CA THR A 67 -3.52 -7.31 -4.95
C THR A 67 -3.44 -6.49 -3.67
N THR A 68 -2.45 -5.62 -3.54
CA THR A 68 -2.23 -4.85 -2.29
C THR A 68 -1.77 -3.42 -2.59
N THR A 69 -1.68 -2.59 -1.56
CA THR A 69 -1.06 -1.27 -1.68
C THR A 69 0.44 -1.33 -1.40
N PHE A 70 1.19 -0.35 -1.89
CA PHE A 70 2.62 -0.23 -1.61
C PHE A 70 2.92 -0.25 -0.11
N HIS A 71 2.20 0.55 0.68
CA HIS A 71 2.37 0.61 2.13
C HIS A 71 2.05 -0.72 2.82
N ALA A 72 0.95 -1.38 2.45
CA ALA A 72 0.58 -2.67 3.04
C ALA A 72 1.60 -3.77 2.67
N PHE A 73 2.16 -3.72 1.46
CA PHE A 73 3.24 -4.60 1.06
C PHE A 73 4.50 -4.40 1.92
N CYS A 74 4.94 -3.15 2.09
CA CYS A 74 6.09 -2.82 2.94
C CYS A 74 5.85 -3.24 4.40
N GLN A 75 4.65 -3.00 4.95
CA GLN A 75 4.31 -3.41 6.30
C GLN A 75 4.40 -4.93 6.49
N GLU A 76 3.95 -5.72 5.51
CA GLU A 76 4.07 -7.17 5.58
C GLU A 76 5.53 -7.64 5.57
N ILE A 77 6.39 -6.99 4.76
CA ILE A 77 7.83 -7.28 4.76
C ILE A 77 8.43 -7.03 6.14
N LEU A 78 8.16 -5.85 6.72
CA LEU A 78 8.66 -5.49 8.04
C LEU A 78 8.20 -6.47 9.13
N ARG A 79 6.96 -6.96 9.05
CA ARG A 79 6.44 -7.97 9.98
C ARG A 79 7.09 -9.33 9.82
N ARG A 80 7.56 -9.68 8.62
CA ARG A 80 8.17 -10.98 8.33
C ARG A 80 9.65 -11.03 8.70
N PHE A 81 10.33 -9.89 8.67
CA PHE A 81 11.76 -9.74 8.94
C PHE A 81 12.03 -8.56 9.90
N PRO A 82 11.45 -8.57 11.12
CA PRO A 82 11.54 -7.42 12.02
C PRO A 82 12.96 -7.20 12.55
N LEU A 83 13.72 -8.28 12.75
CA LEU A 83 15.10 -8.22 13.25
C LEU A 83 16.05 -7.60 12.21
N GLU A 84 15.90 -8.01 10.96
CA GLU A 84 16.69 -7.51 9.84
C GLU A 84 16.37 -6.04 9.51
N ALA A 85 15.14 -5.61 9.79
CA ALA A 85 14.71 -4.23 9.62
C ALA A 85 14.94 -3.35 10.86
N GLU A 86 15.55 -3.90 11.93
CA GLU A 86 15.81 -3.19 13.19
C GLU A 86 14.53 -2.58 13.82
N VAL A 87 13.38 -3.26 13.67
CA VAL A 87 12.11 -2.87 14.27
C VAL A 87 11.64 -3.89 15.31
N LEU A 88 10.83 -3.44 16.26
CA LEU A 88 10.22 -4.36 17.23
C LEU A 88 9.27 -5.33 16.52
N PRO A 89 9.28 -6.64 16.85
CA PRO A 89 8.32 -7.59 16.28
C PRO A 89 6.85 -7.20 16.52
N SER A 90 6.58 -6.44 17.58
CA SER A 90 5.27 -5.93 17.97
C SER A 90 5.05 -4.47 17.57
N PHE A 91 5.70 -3.98 16.51
CA PHE A 91 5.48 -2.60 16.08
C PHE A 91 4.02 -2.38 15.66
N GLU A 92 3.51 -1.19 15.99
CA GLU A 92 2.16 -0.77 15.64
C GLU A 92 2.23 0.39 14.64
N LEU A 93 1.23 0.46 13.77
CA LEU A 93 1.07 1.60 12.88
C LEU A 93 0.32 2.69 13.63
N LEU A 94 0.87 3.90 13.58
CA LEU A 94 0.18 5.09 14.05
C LEU A 94 -0.82 5.55 12.98
N GLU A 95 -2.08 5.68 13.36
CA GLU A 95 -3.12 6.25 12.48
C GLU A 95 -2.96 7.77 12.30
N SER A 96 -2.34 8.45 13.28
CA SER A 96 -2.04 9.88 13.26
C SER A 96 -0.81 10.20 14.10
N THR A 97 -0.01 11.15 13.64
CA THR A 97 1.13 11.70 14.39
C THR A 97 0.81 13.03 15.07
N ALA A 98 -0.39 13.58 14.88
CA ALA A 98 -0.73 14.94 15.32
C ALA A 98 -0.56 15.15 16.84
N GLU A 99 -1.02 14.20 17.66
CA GLU A 99 -0.88 14.29 19.12
C GLU A 99 0.59 14.22 19.56
N LEU A 100 1.38 13.37 18.90
CA LEU A 100 2.81 13.23 19.17
C LEU A 100 3.58 14.49 18.76
N GLU A 101 3.25 15.06 17.60
CA GLU A 101 3.82 16.32 17.12
C GLU A 101 3.48 17.46 18.07
N GLN A 102 2.21 17.57 18.50
CA GLN A 102 1.78 18.58 19.45
C GLN A 102 2.50 18.43 20.80
N ALA A 103 2.60 17.21 21.31
CA ALA A 103 3.32 16.93 22.56
C ALA A 103 4.82 17.27 22.43
N ALA A 104 5.44 16.98 21.29
CA ALA A 104 6.82 17.34 21.00
C ALA A 104 7.03 18.86 20.98
N TRP A 105 6.12 19.61 20.34
CA TRP A 105 6.15 21.07 20.34
C TRP A 105 6.01 21.65 21.75
N GLN A 106 5.04 21.16 22.53
CA GLN A 106 4.86 21.61 23.92
C GLN A 106 6.08 21.33 24.79
N ALA A 107 6.69 20.15 24.64
CA ALA A 107 7.91 19.80 25.36
C ALA A 107 9.08 20.72 24.99
N LEU A 108 9.19 21.06 23.71
CA LEU A 108 10.21 22.00 23.20
C LEU A 108 10.01 23.41 23.78
N GLU A 109 8.78 23.92 23.77
CA GLU A 109 8.43 25.23 24.35
C GLU A 109 8.70 25.30 25.85
N GLN A 110 8.37 24.25 26.59
CA GLN A 110 8.64 24.16 28.02
C GLN A 110 10.14 24.20 28.32
N GLU A 111 10.96 23.48 27.56
CA GLU A 111 12.42 23.48 27.73
C GLU A 111 13.03 24.83 27.36
N ALA A 112 12.51 25.48 26.31
CA ALA A 112 12.95 26.83 25.91
C ALA A 112 12.61 27.90 26.96
N THR A 113 11.44 27.79 27.61
CA THR A 113 10.98 28.77 28.61
C THR A 113 11.67 28.60 29.96
N ARG A 114 12.20 27.40 30.26
CA ARG A 114 12.88 27.09 31.53
C ARG A 114 14.14 27.90 31.78
N ASP A 115 14.89 28.23 30.74
CA ASP A 115 16.11 29.05 30.82
C ASP A 115 16.28 29.88 29.55
N PRO A 116 15.82 31.15 29.56
CA PRO A 116 15.88 32.05 28.39
C PRO A 116 17.30 32.33 27.89
N SER A 117 18.32 32.03 28.69
CA SER A 117 19.73 32.26 28.34
C SER A 117 20.37 31.09 27.59
N ARG A 118 19.68 29.94 27.50
CA ARG A 118 20.20 28.77 26.79
C ARG A 118 20.19 28.94 25.28
N PRO A 119 21.12 28.28 24.56
CA PRO A 119 21.19 28.32 23.11
C PRO A 119 19.88 27.93 22.41
N LEU A 120 19.09 27.02 23.00
CA LEU A 120 17.81 26.58 22.46
C LEU A 120 16.76 27.70 22.45
N ALA A 121 16.64 28.43 23.55
CA ALA A 121 15.69 29.53 23.69
C ALA A 121 16.01 30.66 22.70
N LEU A 122 17.29 31.01 22.58
CA LEU A 122 17.78 32.01 21.62
C LEU A 122 17.56 31.58 20.16
N ALA A 123 17.78 30.29 19.85
CA ALA A 123 17.56 29.76 18.50
C ALA A 123 16.07 29.78 18.12
N ILE A 124 15.18 29.42 19.04
CA ILE A 124 13.72 29.47 18.81
C ILE A 124 13.26 30.92 18.64
N ASP A 125 13.71 31.85 19.49
CA ASP A 125 13.38 33.28 19.37
C ASP A 125 13.84 33.84 18.00
N THR A 126 15.06 33.48 17.58
CA THR A 126 15.58 33.86 16.25
C THR A 126 14.71 33.29 15.12
N LEU A 127 14.28 32.03 15.19
CA LEU A 127 13.41 31.41 14.19
C LEU A 127 12.02 32.08 14.12
N LEU A 128 11.44 32.45 15.27
CA LEU A 128 10.17 33.16 15.34
C LEU A 128 10.26 34.58 14.77
N GLN A 129 11.39 35.27 14.99
CA GLN A 129 11.64 36.59 14.42
C GLN A 129 11.85 36.57 12.91
N VAL A 130 12.52 35.54 12.37
CA VAL A 130 12.78 35.39 10.92
C VAL A 130 11.58 34.82 10.17
N GLY A 131 10.78 33.97 10.81
CA GLY A 131 9.60 33.32 10.21
C GLY A 131 8.36 34.20 10.07
N GLY A 132 8.38 35.43 10.62
CA GLY A 132 7.24 36.34 10.61
C GLY A 132 6.24 36.03 11.73
N GLY A 133 6.56 36.49 12.94
CA GLY A 133 5.66 36.43 14.07
C GLY A 133 4.36 37.21 13.84
N ALA A 134 3.25 36.49 13.78
CA ALA A 134 1.95 36.88 14.33
C ALA A 134 1.04 35.63 14.32
N ILE A 135 0.87 35.02 15.48
CA ILE A 135 -0.40 34.36 15.83
C ILE A 135 -1.17 35.39 16.66
#